data_AF-A0A8H6WQS1-F1
#
_entry.id   AF-A0A8H6WQS1-F1
#
_cell.length_a   1.000
_cell.length_b   1.000
_cell.length_c   1.000
_cell.angle_alpha   90.00
_cell.angle_beta   90.00
_cell.angle_gamma   90.00
#
_symmetry.space_group_name_H-M   'P 1'
#
loop_
_entity.id
_entity.type
_entity.pdbx_description
1 polymer ?
#
loop_
_entity_poly.entity_id
_entity_poly.type
_entity_poly.pdbx_seq_one_letter_code
_entity_poly.pdbx_strand_id
1 'polypeptide(L)'
;MVGGTKGIPEQAGPFSAGGFSVYTRQPSWQSTAVNAYLSRIGTLYAGRFNPGGARPTLVGGTSASAPIFAALIALLNAELRRAGKPVLGYLNPWLYAPANAGMWTDVMVGSNPGGFEAMSGWDAVSGLGTPIYSRMRVAARLR
;
A
#
# COMPACT_ATOMS: atom_id res chain seq x y z
N MET A 1 -7.67 11.93 22.71
CA MET A 1 -6.60 11.79 23.73
C MET A 1 -7.00 12.61 24.94
N VAL A 2 -6.66 12.16 26.15
CA VAL A 2 -6.84 12.95 27.38
C VAL A 2 -5.46 13.47 27.77
N GLY A 3 -5.31 14.79 27.88
CA GLY A 3 -4.06 15.45 28.27
C GLY A 3 -3.86 15.47 29.79
N GLY A 4 -2.74 16.06 30.24
CA GLY A 4 -2.45 16.25 31.67
C GLY A 4 -2.26 17.73 32.02
N THR A 5 -2.70 18.13 33.21
CA THR A 5 -2.57 19.49 33.73
C THR A 5 -1.79 19.52 35.05
N LYS A 6 -1.31 20.70 35.45
CA LYS A 6 -0.63 20.92 36.75
C LYS A 6 -0.93 22.30 37.32
N GLY A 7 -0.87 22.40 38.65
CA GLY A 7 -0.82 23.67 39.40
C GLY A 7 -2.14 24.44 39.47
N ILE A 8 -2.08 25.60 40.15
CA ILE A 8 -3.14 26.62 40.23
C ILE A 8 -2.48 28.00 40.03
N PRO A 9 -2.87 28.80 39.01
CA PRO A 9 -3.86 28.47 37.99
C PRO A 9 -3.41 27.28 37.13
N GLU A 10 -4.39 26.54 36.61
CA GLU A 10 -4.16 25.30 35.86
C GLU A 10 -3.35 25.57 34.58
N GLN A 11 -2.30 24.79 34.38
CA GLN A 11 -1.41 24.87 33.21
C GLN A 11 -1.20 23.49 32.60
N ALA A 12 -0.69 23.45 31.36
CA ALA A 12 -0.31 22.20 30.71
C ALA A 12 0.77 21.46 31.52
N GLY A 13 0.53 20.17 31.77
CA GLY A 13 1.51 19.28 32.40
C GLY A 13 2.69 19.02 31.45
N PRO A 14 3.94 18.94 31.96
CA PRO A 14 5.15 18.79 31.13
C PRO A 14 5.19 17.48 30.33
N PHE A 15 4.38 16.49 30.70
CA PHE A 15 4.28 15.19 30.00
C PHE A 15 3.01 15.05 29.16
N SER A 16 2.21 16.11 29.02
CA SER A 16 0.95 16.05 28.28
C SER A 16 1.22 15.84 26.79
N ALA A 17 0.87 14.66 26.27
CA ALA A 17 0.98 14.34 24.86
C ALA A 17 -0.22 14.88 24.04
N GLY A 18 -0.02 15.09 22.74
CA GLY A 18 -1.06 15.51 21.81
C GLY A 18 -0.51 15.81 20.41
N GLY A 19 -1.38 15.88 19.40
CA GLY A 19 -0.97 16.21 18.04
C GLY A 19 -2.05 15.93 16.98
N PHE A 20 -1.62 15.93 15.72
CA PHE A 20 -2.44 15.64 14.55
C PHE A 20 -2.07 14.28 13.95
N SER A 21 -3.07 13.50 13.56
CA SER A 21 -2.85 12.19 12.94
C SER A 21 -2.26 12.30 11.54
N VAL A 22 -1.24 11.49 11.26
CA VAL A 22 -0.66 11.33 9.91
C VAL A 22 -1.36 10.26 9.08
N TYR A 23 -2.19 9.42 9.71
CA TYR A 23 -2.85 8.28 9.07
C TYR A 23 -4.33 8.54 8.78
N THR A 24 -5.00 9.22 9.70
CA THR A 24 -6.45 9.43 9.63
C THR A 24 -6.76 10.89 9.30
N ARG A 25 -7.74 11.09 8.43
CA ARG A 25 -8.27 12.42 8.13
C ARG A 25 -8.92 13.01 9.36
N GLN A 26 -8.88 14.33 9.46
CA GLN A 26 -9.62 15.06 10.48
C GLN A 26 -11.12 14.80 10.32
N PRO A 27 -11.82 14.29 11.35
CA PRO A 27 -13.27 14.13 11.28
C PRO A 27 -13.99 15.49 11.24
N SER A 28 -15.12 15.55 10.54
CA SER A 28 -15.87 16.80 10.30
C SER A 28 -16.33 17.49 11.58
N TRP A 29 -16.67 16.73 12.62
CA TRP A 29 -17.16 17.26 13.90
C TRP A 29 -16.11 18.07 14.69
N GLN A 30 -14.80 17.96 14.39
CA GLN A 30 -13.76 18.81 15.02
C GLN A 30 -13.25 19.93 14.10
N SER A 31 -13.80 20.07 12.90
CA SER A 31 -13.42 21.10 11.92
C SER A 31 -13.36 22.50 12.53
N THR A 32 -14.42 22.93 13.19
CA THR A 32 -14.52 24.26 13.80
C THR A 32 -13.41 24.51 14.83
N ALA A 33 -13.22 23.60 15.78
CA ALA A 33 -12.24 23.75 16.86
C ALA A 33 -10.80 23.74 16.32
N VAL A 34 -10.49 22.82 15.40
CA VAL A 34 -9.17 22.72 14.79
C VAL A 34 -8.88 23.96 13.94
N ASN A 35 -9.80 24.41 13.10
CA ASN A 35 -9.58 25.58 12.24
C ASN A 35 -9.35 26.85 13.07
N ALA A 36 -10.05 27.01 14.19
CA ALA A 36 -9.82 28.11 15.11
C ALA A 36 -8.41 28.06 15.74
N TYR A 37 -7.95 26.87 16.16
CA TYR A 37 -6.60 26.68 16.66
C TYR A 37 -5.54 26.99 15.59
N LEU A 38 -5.70 26.44 14.38
CA LEU A 38 -4.81 26.66 13.23
C LEU A 38 -4.71 28.14 12.85
N SER A 39 -5.82 28.86 12.87
CA SER A 39 -5.85 30.30 12.60
C SER A 39 -5.04 31.09 13.63
N ARG A 40 -5.04 30.64 14.89
CA ARG A 40 -4.29 31.30 15.98
C ARG A 40 -2.79 31.01 15.94
N ILE A 41 -2.39 29.79 15.60
CA ILE A 41 -0.97 29.42 15.54
C ILE A 41 -0.29 29.84 14.23
N GLY A 42 -1.06 30.13 13.17
CA GLY A 42 -0.53 30.53 11.87
C GLY A 42 0.51 29.54 11.35
N THR A 43 1.72 30.03 11.09
CA THR A 43 2.84 29.25 10.54
C THR A 43 3.82 28.73 11.59
N LEU A 44 3.57 28.95 12.88
CA LEU A 44 4.50 28.65 13.99
C LEU A 44 4.99 27.19 14.01
N TYR A 45 4.23 26.26 13.41
CA TYR A 45 4.55 24.84 13.32
C TYR A 45 4.42 24.29 11.90
N ALA A 46 4.63 25.15 10.88
CA ALA A 46 4.59 24.73 9.48
C ALA A 46 5.48 23.50 9.25
N GLY A 47 4.94 22.50 8.55
CA GLY A 47 5.65 21.24 8.25
C GLY A 47 5.64 20.19 9.37
N ARG A 48 5.22 20.53 10.60
CA ARG A 48 5.14 19.55 11.71
C ARG A 48 3.86 18.71 11.71
N PHE A 49 2.83 19.13 10.99
CA PHE A 49 1.58 18.38 10.83
C PHE A 49 0.88 18.72 9.51
N ASN A 50 -0.09 17.90 9.11
CA ASN A 50 -1.01 18.23 8.02
C ASN A 50 -2.34 18.76 8.60
N PRO A 51 -2.74 20.02 8.33
CA PRO A 51 -3.99 20.61 8.80
C PRO A 51 -5.24 19.76 8.52
N GLY A 52 -5.30 19.07 7.37
CA GLY A 52 -6.45 18.24 7.00
C GLY A 52 -6.46 16.83 7.62
N GLY A 53 -5.39 16.43 8.31
CA GLY A 53 -5.14 15.04 8.69
C GLY A 53 -4.92 14.12 7.47
N ALA A 54 -4.17 13.05 7.67
CA ALA A 54 -3.63 12.15 6.64
C ALA A 54 -2.72 12.84 5.61
N ARG A 55 -1.43 12.49 5.57
CA ARG A 55 -0.60 12.74 4.38
C ARG A 55 -0.71 11.49 3.51
N PRO A 56 -1.04 11.57 2.21
CA PRO A 56 -0.75 10.46 1.32
C PRO A 56 0.77 10.27 1.34
N THR A 57 1.23 9.30 2.11
CA THR A 57 2.63 8.88 2.10
C THR A 57 2.81 7.95 0.91
N LEU A 58 3.92 8.12 0.19
CA LEU A 58 4.36 7.11 -0.76
C LEU A 58 4.74 5.86 0.05
N VAL A 59 3.80 4.91 0.14
CA VAL A 59 4.05 3.57 0.68
C VAL A 59 4.47 2.69 -0.50
N GLY A 60 5.65 2.09 -0.43
CA GLY A 60 6.21 1.24 -1.47
C GLY A 60 6.87 -0.01 -0.87
N GLY A 61 7.69 -0.70 -1.68
CA GLY A 61 8.38 -1.92 -1.27
C GLY A 61 7.57 -3.20 -1.54
N THR A 62 8.20 -4.36 -1.33
CA THR A 62 7.60 -5.68 -1.57
C THR A 62 6.36 -5.94 -0.72
N SER A 63 6.24 -5.27 0.42
CA SER A 63 5.02 -5.28 1.25
C SER A 63 3.79 -4.69 0.55
N ALA A 64 3.97 -3.78 -0.42
CA ALA A 64 2.87 -3.26 -1.24
C ALA A 64 2.53 -4.21 -2.41
N SER A 65 3.52 -4.89 -2.99
CA SER A 65 3.29 -5.81 -4.12
C SER A 65 2.67 -7.15 -3.68
N ALA A 66 3.07 -7.69 -2.53
CA ALA A 66 2.54 -8.95 -2.00
C ALA A 66 1.00 -9.00 -1.89
N PRO A 67 0.30 -8.03 -1.26
CA PRO A 67 -1.16 -8.05 -1.18
C PRO A 67 -1.84 -7.82 -2.53
N ILE A 68 -1.22 -7.08 -3.47
CA ILE A 68 -1.75 -6.92 -4.83
C ILE A 68 -1.73 -8.26 -5.56
N PHE A 69 -0.60 -8.98 -5.52
CA PHE A 69 -0.49 -10.30 -6.14
C PHE A 69 -1.48 -11.30 -5.51
N ALA A 70 -1.59 -11.31 -4.18
CA ALA A 70 -2.56 -12.15 -3.48
C ALA A 70 -4.01 -11.86 -3.92
N ALA A 71 -4.38 -10.59 -4.09
CA ALA A 71 -5.70 -10.19 -4.57
C ALA A 71 -5.99 -10.68 -6.00
N LEU A 72 -5.00 -10.60 -6.91
CA LEU A 72 -5.14 -11.11 -8.28
C LEU A 72 -5.40 -12.63 -8.29
N ILE A 73 -4.65 -13.40 -7.49
CA ILE A 73 -4.86 -14.84 -7.36
C ILE A 73 -6.22 -15.17 -6.73
N ALA A 74 -6.64 -14.41 -5.72
CA ALA A 74 -7.95 -14.57 -5.10
C ALA A 74 -9.10 -14.33 -6.10
N LEU A 75 -9.01 -13.28 -6.91
CA LEU A 75 -9.97 -12.99 -7.98
C LEU A 75 -10.01 -14.12 -9.02
N LEU A 76 -8.83 -14.56 -9.49
CA LEU A 76 -8.74 -15.65 -10.46
C LEU A 76 -9.33 -16.96 -9.93
N ASN A 77 -9.06 -17.30 -8.66
CA ASN A 77 -9.67 -18.46 -7.99
C ASN A 77 -11.19 -18.31 -7.82
N ALA A 78 -11.69 -17.10 -7.60
CA ALA A 78 -13.13 -16.85 -7.55
C ALA A 78 -13.78 -17.07 -8.93
N GLU A 79 -13.14 -16.66 -10.02
CA GLU A 79 -13.61 -16.93 -11.38
C GLU A 79 -13.55 -18.42 -11.73
N LEU A 80 -12.45 -19.11 -11.39
CA LEU A 80 -12.32 -20.56 -11.58
C LEU A 80 -13.44 -21.32 -10.88
N ARG A 81 -13.72 -21.00 -9.61
CA ARG A 81 -14.83 -21.62 -8.87
C ARG A 81 -16.19 -21.37 -9.51
N ARG A 82 -16.46 -20.14 -9.97
CA ARG A 82 -17.70 -19.80 -10.69
C ARG A 82 -17.84 -20.58 -12.00
N ALA A 83 -16.73 -20.91 -12.65
CA ALA A 83 -16.69 -21.72 -13.85
C ALA A 83 -16.63 -23.24 -13.58
N GLY A 84 -16.79 -23.69 -12.33
CA GLY A 84 -16.72 -25.12 -11.96
C GLY A 84 -15.33 -25.74 -12.10
N LYS A 85 -14.26 -24.92 -12.14
CA LYS A 85 -12.87 -25.36 -12.27
C LYS A 85 -12.16 -25.40 -10.90
N PRO A 86 -11.15 -26.27 -10.74
CA PRO A 86 -10.30 -26.25 -9.55
C PRO A 86 -9.54 -24.92 -9.44
N VAL A 87 -9.24 -24.49 -8.21
CA VAL A 87 -8.39 -23.34 -7.91
C VAL A 87 -6.91 -23.65 -8.16
N LEU A 88 -6.07 -22.63 -8.30
CA LEU A 88 -4.66 -22.80 -8.71
C LEU A 88 -3.77 -23.52 -7.68
N GLY A 89 -4.12 -23.55 -6.40
CA GLY A 89 -3.35 -24.25 -5.36
C GLY A 89 -1.91 -23.73 -5.22
N TYR A 90 -0.93 -24.63 -5.17
CA TYR A 90 0.49 -24.28 -5.15
C TYR A 90 0.90 -23.64 -6.48
N LEU A 91 1.21 -22.33 -6.44
CA LEU A 91 1.25 -21.50 -7.64
C LEU A 91 2.50 -21.72 -8.51
N ASN A 92 3.67 -22.00 -7.93
CA ASN A 92 4.94 -21.93 -8.66
C ASN A 92 4.95 -22.77 -9.96
N PRO A 93 4.53 -24.04 -9.98
CA PRO A 93 4.49 -24.82 -11.22
C PRO A 93 3.62 -24.18 -12.30
N TRP A 94 2.48 -23.58 -11.93
CA TRP A 94 1.59 -22.90 -12.87
C TRP A 94 2.18 -21.57 -13.36
N LEU A 95 2.82 -20.79 -12.48
CA LEU A 95 3.42 -19.50 -12.82
C LEU A 95 4.58 -19.65 -13.83
N TYR A 96 5.41 -20.68 -13.64
CA TYR A 96 6.60 -20.93 -14.45
C TYR A 96 6.35 -21.87 -15.64
N ALA A 97 5.12 -22.32 -15.86
CA ALA A 97 4.80 -23.18 -16.99
C ALA A 97 5.04 -22.45 -18.32
N PRO A 98 5.76 -23.04 -19.30
CA PRO A 98 6.01 -22.41 -20.60
C PRO A 98 4.74 -21.97 -21.33
N ALA A 99 3.65 -22.74 -21.18
CA ALA A 99 2.34 -22.40 -21.74
C ALA A 99 1.74 -21.08 -21.21
N ASN A 100 2.24 -20.60 -20.07
CA ASN A 100 1.75 -19.41 -19.38
C ASN A 100 2.73 -18.22 -19.45
N ALA A 101 3.87 -18.36 -20.13
CA ALA A 101 4.92 -17.33 -20.16
C ALA A 101 4.43 -15.96 -20.68
N GLY A 102 3.38 -15.92 -21.49
CA GLY A 102 2.83 -14.69 -22.05
C GLY A 102 2.06 -13.81 -21.04
N MET A 103 1.83 -14.26 -19.79
CA MET A 103 0.99 -13.54 -18.83
C MET A 103 1.68 -12.42 -18.06
N TRP A 104 2.91 -12.07 -18.44
CA TRP A 104 3.75 -11.12 -17.72
C TRP A 104 4.12 -9.91 -18.57
N THR A 105 4.29 -8.77 -17.91
CA THR A 105 5.09 -7.65 -18.41
C THR A 105 6.50 -7.84 -17.89
N ASP A 106 7.41 -8.19 -18.80
CA ASP A 106 8.84 -8.37 -18.54
C ASP A 106 9.49 -7.02 -18.18
N VAL A 107 10.25 -6.99 -17.08
CA VAL A 107 10.92 -5.78 -16.58
C VAL A 107 12.39 -5.89 -16.94
N MET A 108 12.81 -5.17 -17.98
CA MET A 108 14.14 -5.32 -18.57
C MET A 108 15.14 -4.23 -18.16
N VAL A 109 14.73 -3.28 -17.31
CA VAL A 109 15.54 -2.09 -16.97
C VAL A 109 15.50 -1.83 -15.47
N GLY A 110 16.69 -1.64 -14.88
CA GLY A 110 16.88 -1.33 -13.47
C GLY A 110 17.77 -2.35 -12.76
N SER A 111 17.99 -2.13 -11.47
CA SER A 111 18.80 -3.02 -10.62
C SER A 111 18.29 -2.99 -9.19
N ASN A 112 18.63 -4.02 -8.41
CA ASN A 112 18.40 -4.01 -6.96
C ASN A 112 19.68 -3.60 -6.20
N PRO A 113 19.57 -3.16 -4.93
CA PRO A 113 20.74 -2.82 -4.11
C PRO A 113 21.74 -3.98 -3.89
N GLY A 114 21.36 -5.21 -4.26
CA GLY A 114 22.18 -6.42 -4.20
C GLY A 114 23.05 -6.66 -5.44
N GLY A 115 23.03 -5.75 -6.42
CA GLY A 115 23.92 -5.80 -7.59
C GLY A 115 23.43 -6.65 -8.75
N PHE A 116 22.19 -7.15 -8.73
CA PHE A 116 21.58 -7.80 -9.88
C PHE A 116 20.92 -6.77 -10.79
N GLU A 117 21.05 -6.97 -12.10
CA GLU A 117 20.39 -6.17 -13.14
C GLU A 117 19.15 -6.90 -13.67
N ALA A 118 18.14 -6.10 -14.01
CA ALA A 118 16.96 -6.55 -14.74
C ALA A 118 17.35 -6.87 -16.20
N MET A 119 16.83 -7.96 -16.75
CA MET A 119 17.16 -8.42 -18.10
C MET A 119 15.97 -9.14 -18.74
N SER A 120 16.04 -9.41 -20.04
CA SER A 120 14.94 -10.11 -20.71
C SER A 120 14.72 -11.52 -20.12
N GLY A 121 13.46 -11.83 -19.84
CA GLY A 121 13.03 -13.11 -19.28
C GLY A 121 12.94 -13.08 -17.76
N TRP A 122 13.31 -14.19 -17.13
CA TRP A 122 13.38 -14.24 -15.67
C TRP A 122 14.68 -13.58 -15.20
N ASP A 123 14.59 -12.72 -14.20
CA ASP A 123 15.76 -12.11 -13.57
C ASP A 123 15.66 -12.08 -12.02
N ALA A 124 16.79 -11.82 -11.35
CA ALA A 124 16.88 -11.80 -9.88
C ALA A 124 16.43 -10.46 -9.24
N VAL A 125 15.85 -9.55 -10.01
CA VAL A 125 15.31 -8.25 -9.57
C VAL A 125 13.78 -8.30 -9.52
N SER A 126 13.15 -8.81 -10.58
CA SER A 126 11.73 -8.76 -10.88
C SER A 126 11.09 -10.14 -11.10
N GLY A 127 11.89 -11.20 -11.20
CA GLY A 127 11.42 -12.56 -11.47
C GLY A 127 10.82 -12.66 -12.86
N LEU A 128 9.59 -13.17 -12.97
CA LEU A 128 8.85 -13.24 -14.24
C LEU A 128 8.28 -11.88 -14.69
N GLY A 129 8.39 -10.84 -13.85
CA GLY A 129 7.83 -9.51 -14.10
C GLY A 129 6.46 -9.29 -13.47
N THR A 130 5.69 -8.33 -14.02
CA THR A 130 4.39 -7.92 -13.46
C THR A 130 3.24 -8.69 -14.12
N PRO A 131 2.30 -9.28 -13.36
CA PRO A 131 1.20 -10.06 -13.93
C PRO A 131 0.22 -9.20 -14.73
N ILE A 132 -0.20 -9.69 -15.90
CA ILE A 132 -1.27 -9.12 -16.72
C ILE A 132 -2.54 -9.94 -16.50
N TYR A 133 -3.48 -9.43 -15.69
CA TYR A 133 -4.64 -10.19 -15.24
C TYR A 133 -5.48 -10.79 -16.39
N SER A 134 -5.71 -10.03 -17.46
CA SER A 134 -6.46 -10.53 -18.63
C SER A 134 -5.79 -11.75 -19.28
N ARG A 135 -4.45 -11.79 -19.32
CA ARG A 135 -3.70 -12.92 -19.84
C ARG A 135 -3.63 -14.08 -18.85
N MET A 136 -3.65 -13.81 -17.54
CA MET A 136 -3.79 -14.86 -16.52
C MET A 136 -5.13 -15.60 -16.65
N ARG A 137 -6.24 -14.89 -16.98
CA ARG A 137 -7.54 -15.53 -17.27
C ARG A 137 -7.43 -16.50 -18.44
N VAL A 138 -6.81 -16.08 -19.53
CA VAL A 138 -6.56 -16.93 -20.71
C VAL A 138 -5.71 -18.14 -20.35
N ALA A 139 -4.61 -17.96 -19.61
CA ALA A 139 -3.74 -19.03 -19.11
C ALA A 139 -4.49 -20.03 -18.20
N ALA A 140 -5.44 -19.53 -17.40
CA ALA A 140 -6.32 -20.34 -16.56
C ALA A 140 -7.51 -20.95 -17.33
N ARG A 141 -7.57 -20.77 -18.65
CA ARG A 141 -8.63 -21.25 -19.54
C ARG A 141 -10.02 -20.72 -19.14
N LEU A 142 -10.06 -19.47 -18.69
CA LEU A 142 -11.26 -18.67 -18.48
C LEU A 142 -11.50 -17.80 -19.72
N ARG A 143 -12.76 -17.66 -20.12
CA ARG A 143 -13.20 -16.80 -21.23
C ARG A 143 -13.68 -15.47 -20.64
#